data_AF-A0A101GSW5-F1
#
_entry.id   AF-A0A101GSW5-F1
#
_cell.length_a   1.000
_cell.length_b   1.000
_cell.length_c   1.000
_cell.angle_alpha   90.00
_cell.angle_beta   90.00
_cell.angle_gamma   90.00
#
_symmetry.space_group_name_H-M   'P 1'
#
loop_
_entity.id
_entity.type
_entity.pdbx_description
1 polymer ?
#
loop_
_entity_poly.entity_id
_entity_poly.type
_entity_poly.pdbx_seq_one_letter_code
_entity_poly.pdbx_strand_id
1 'polypeptide(L)'
;MDDFDRFLDYQQSIAELTLEEIKRIRNRPAKTPRTYKLRIVETILKKAGKPLHISDIIKIAERDYDVTLDRDSVASYLAKKISQGKQFTRTAPNTFALS
;
A
#
# COMPACT_ATOMS: atom_id res chain seq x y z
N MET A 1 -41.54 -22.29 22.05
CA MET A 1 -40.10 -22.01 22.16
C MET A 1 -39.83 -21.69 23.59
N ASP A 2 -38.96 -22.48 24.21
CA ASP A 2 -38.49 -22.23 25.57
C ASP A 2 -37.67 -20.93 25.60
N ASP A 3 -37.60 -20.27 26.75
CA ASP A 3 -36.84 -19.02 26.87
C ASP A 3 -35.33 -19.26 26.66
N PHE A 4 -34.87 -20.47 26.96
CA PHE A 4 -33.51 -20.92 26.65
C PHE A 4 -33.28 -21.04 25.14
N ASP A 5 -34.24 -21.57 24.37
CA ASP A 5 -34.14 -21.65 22.90
C ASP A 5 -33.97 -20.26 22.28
N ARG A 6 -34.78 -19.29 22.75
CA ARG A 6 -34.69 -17.90 22.28
C ARG A 6 -33.34 -17.26 22.59
N PHE A 7 -32.78 -17.57 23.76
CA PHE A 7 -31.45 -17.10 24.12
C PHE A 7 -30.39 -17.69 23.20
N LEU A 8 -30.46 -18.99 22.90
CA LEU A 8 -29.53 -19.64 21.97
C LEU A 8 -29.64 -19.06 20.54
N ASP A 9 -30.85 -18.86 20.04
CA ASP A 9 -31.10 -18.25 18.72
C ASP A 9 -30.53 -16.83 18.64
N TYR A 10 -30.67 -16.06 19.72
CA TYR A 10 -30.07 -14.73 19.82
C TYR A 10 -28.54 -14.80 19.80
N GLN A 11 -27.93 -15.67 20.60
CA GLN A 11 -26.48 -15.82 20.63
C GLN A 11 -25.92 -16.28 19.28
N GLN A 12 -26.61 -17.21 18.60
CA GLN A 12 -26.24 -17.64 17.26
C GLN A 12 -26.26 -16.47 16.27
N SER A 13 -27.33 -15.67 16.28
CA SER A 13 -27.46 -14.50 15.41
C SER A 13 -26.32 -13.49 15.62
N ILE A 14 -25.96 -13.21 16.88
CA ILE A 14 -24.85 -12.30 17.20
C ILE A 14 -23.50 -12.86 16.73
N ALA A 15 -23.27 -14.17 16.89
CA ALA A 15 -22.05 -14.81 16.44
C ALA A 15 -21.93 -14.77 14.89
N GLU A 16 -23.02 -15.01 14.18
CA GLU A 16 -23.08 -14.91 12.72
C GLU A 16 -22.77 -13.49 12.23
N LEU A 17 -23.42 -12.47 12.81
CA LEU A 17 -23.16 -11.06 12.51
C LEU A 17 -21.69 -10.68 12.77
N THR A 18 -21.13 -11.16 13.89
CA THR A 18 -19.72 -10.92 14.23
C THR A 18 -18.80 -11.56 13.19
N LEU A 19 -19.08 -12.80 12.76
CA LEU A 19 -18.30 -13.49 11.73
C LEU A 19 -18.38 -12.79 10.37
N GLU A 20 -19.55 -12.27 10.00
CA GLU A 20 -19.71 -11.49 8.77
C GLU A 20 -18.87 -10.20 8.80
N GLU A 21 -18.89 -9.47 9.92
CA GLU A 21 -18.11 -8.24 10.05
C GLU A 21 -16.60 -8.52 10.03
N ILE A 22 -16.14 -9.61 10.67
CA ILE A 22 -14.74 -10.05 10.58
C ILE A 22 -14.36 -10.36 9.13
N LYS A 23 -15.21 -11.10 8.40
CA LYS A 23 -14.97 -11.41 6.97
C LYS A 23 -14.89 -10.12 6.15
N ARG A 24 -15.79 -9.16 6.40
CA ARG A 24 -15.80 -7.86 5.72
C ARG A 24 -14.52 -7.07 6.00
N ILE A 25 -14.07 -7.00 7.24
CA ILE A 25 -12.84 -6.27 7.61
C ILE A 25 -11.62 -6.91 6.97
N ARG A 26 -11.51 -8.24 7.03
CA ARG A 26 -10.41 -8.99 6.41
C ARG A 26 -10.37 -8.84 4.89
N ASN A 27 -11.54 -8.78 4.24
CA ASN A 27 -11.66 -8.65 2.78
C ASN A 27 -11.73 -7.20 2.29
N ARG A 28 -11.77 -6.21 3.19
CA ARG A 28 -11.65 -4.80 2.78
C ARG A 28 -10.23 -4.61 2.27
N PRO A 29 -10.02 -4.21 1.00
CA PRO A 29 -8.70 -3.83 0.56
C PRO A 29 -8.27 -2.67 1.44
N ALA A 30 -7.21 -2.86 2.22
CA ALA A 30 -6.63 -1.78 2.99
C ALA A 30 -6.31 -0.67 1.99
N LYS A 31 -7.05 0.45 2.03
CA LYS A 31 -6.68 1.66 1.28
C LYS A 31 -5.39 2.14 1.91
N THR A 32 -4.26 1.62 1.42
CA THR A 32 -2.95 2.08 1.82
C THR A 32 -2.92 3.57 1.49
N PRO A 33 -2.73 4.46 2.49
CA PRO A 33 -2.76 5.88 2.26
C PRO A 33 -1.78 6.21 1.13
N ARG A 34 -2.17 7.07 0.18
CA ARG A 34 -1.29 7.47 -0.93
C ARG A 34 0.09 7.93 -0.43
N THR A 35 0.12 8.57 0.75
CA THR A 35 1.33 8.98 1.46
C THR A 35 2.26 7.81 1.80
N TYR A 36 1.72 6.64 2.20
CA TYR A 36 2.50 5.43 2.50
C TYR A 36 3.13 4.85 1.23
N LYS A 37 2.35 4.69 0.16
CA LYS A 37 2.84 4.20 -1.15
C LYS A 37 4.02 5.02 -1.67
N LEU A 38 3.93 6.34 -1.53
CA LEU A 38 4.96 7.26 -1.99
C LEU A 38 6.21 7.26 -1.07
N ARG A 39 6.05 7.03 0.24
CA ARG A 39 7.19 6.82 1.16
C ARG A 39 7.93 5.51 0.88
N ILE A 40 7.24 4.47 0.41
CA ILE A 40 7.89 3.22 -0.01
C ILE A 40 8.86 3.49 -1.16
N VAL A 41 8.47 4.28 -2.16
CA VAL A 41 9.36 4.66 -3.28
C VAL A 41 10.66 5.27 -2.78
N GLU A 42 10.59 6.21 -1.83
CA GLU A 42 11.78 6.83 -1.24
C GLU A 42 12.64 5.80 -0.50
N THR A 43 12.00 4.88 0.21
CA THR A 43 12.68 3.81 0.97
C THR A 43 13.38 2.83 0.04
N ILE A 44 12.76 2.46 -1.08
CA ILE A 44 13.33 1.58 -2.10
C ILE A 44 14.58 2.22 -2.71
N LEU A 45 14.50 3.49 -3.12
CA LEU A 45 15.65 4.20 -3.68
C LEU A 45 16.79 4.36 -2.65
N LYS A 46 16.47 4.63 -1.39
CA LYS A 46 17.44 4.68 -0.29
C LYS A 46 18.12 3.34 -0.04
N LYS A 47 17.36 2.25 0.01
CA LYS A 47 17.89 0.90 0.25
C LYS A 47 18.70 0.40 -0.94
N ALA A 48 18.32 0.76 -2.17
CA ALA A 48 19.03 0.34 -3.36
C ALA A 48 20.40 1.01 -3.51
N GLY A 49 20.55 2.27 -3.06
CA GLY A 49 21.81 3.01 -3.11
C GLY A 49 22.34 3.25 -4.52
N LYS A 50 21.54 2.99 -5.55
CA LYS A 50 21.89 3.11 -6.97
C LYS A 50 20.68 3.62 -7.76
N PRO A 51 20.90 4.19 -8.96
CA PRO A 51 19.80 4.57 -9.83
C PRO A 51 18.92 3.35 -10.16
N LEU A 52 17.60 3.52 -10.05
CA LEU A 52 16.62 2.49 -10.40
C LEU A 52 15.65 3.00 -11.45
N HIS A 53 15.35 2.14 -12.42
CA HIS A 53 14.28 2.40 -13.37
C HIS A 53 12.92 2.23 -12.68
N ILE A 54 11.91 2.98 -13.12
CA ILE A 54 10.58 2.99 -12.50
C ILE A 54 9.94 1.61 -12.44
N SER A 55 10.17 0.77 -13.45
CA SER A 55 9.70 -0.61 -13.46
C SER A 55 10.34 -1.46 -12.37
N ASP A 56 11.61 -1.21 -12.03
CA ASP A 56 12.28 -1.96 -10.96
C ASP A 56 11.77 -1.51 -9.59
N ILE A 57 11.48 -0.21 -9.43
CA ILE A 57 10.86 0.33 -8.22
C ILE A 57 9.49 -0.33 -7.99
N ILE A 58 8.66 -0.44 -9.03
CA ILE A 58 7.34 -1.09 -8.96
C ILE A 58 7.49 -2.57 -8.57
N LYS A 59 8.40 -3.31 -9.23
CA LYS A 59 8.65 -4.72 -8.91
C LYS A 59 9.11 -4.93 -7.46
N ILE A 60 9.99 -4.06 -6.96
CA ILE A 60 10.47 -4.14 -5.57
C ILE A 60 9.34 -3.78 -4.60
N ALA A 61 8.49 -2.81 -4.93
CA ALA A 61 7.35 -2.44 -4.08
C ALA A 61 6.32 -3.57 -3.94
N GLU A 62 6.03 -4.27 -5.04
CA GLU A 62 5.15 -5.43 -5.02
C GLU A 62 5.80 -6.60 -4.25
N ARG A 63 7.07 -6.90 -4.51
CA ARG A 63 7.77 -8.02 -3.89
C ARG A 63 8.04 -7.85 -2.39
N ASP A 64 8.52 -6.67 -1.98
CA ASP A 64 9.02 -6.44 -0.61
C ASP A 64 7.97 -5.83 0.33
N TYR A 65 6.93 -5.18 -0.23
CA TYR A 65 5.95 -4.41 0.56
C TYR A 65 4.49 -4.75 0.24
N ASP A 66 4.22 -5.67 -0.71
CA ASP A 66 2.88 -6.03 -1.18
C ASP A 66 2.04 -4.80 -1.60
N VAL A 67 2.71 -3.80 -2.22
CA VAL A 67 2.08 -2.56 -2.67
C VAL A 67 2.16 -2.43 -4.17
N THR A 68 1.00 -2.46 -4.81
CA THR A 68 0.87 -2.07 -6.22
C THR A 68 1.01 -0.56 -6.36
N LEU A 69 2.02 -0.16 -7.15
CA LEU A 69 2.32 1.22 -7.49
C LEU A 69 1.93 1.50 -8.94
N ASP A 70 1.29 2.65 -9.16
CA ASP A 70 1.02 3.15 -10.50
C ASP A 70 2.24 3.93 -11.04
N ARG A 71 2.61 3.65 -12.30
CA ARG A 71 3.80 4.23 -12.93
C ARG A 71 3.71 5.76 -13.00
N ASP A 72 2.59 6.30 -13.45
CA ASP A 72 2.45 7.75 -13.66
C ASP A 72 2.41 8.51 -12.33
N SER A 73 1.80 7.89 -11.31
CA SER A 73 1.80 8.40 -9.94
C SER A 73 3.22 8.47 -9.34
N VAL A 74 4.04 7.45 -9.55
CA VAL A 74 5.44 7.41 -9.08
C VAL A 74 6.29 8.43 -9.82
N ALA A 75 6.18 8.48 -11.16
CA ALA A 75 6.93 9.42 -11.99
C ALA A 75 6.61 10.88 -11.62
N SER A 76 5.32 11.21 -11.49
CA SER A 76 4.86 12.56 -11.12
C SER A 76 5.31 12.94 -9.71
N TYR A 77 5.27 11.99 -8.78
CA TYR A 77 5.74 12.22 -7.41
C TYR A 77 7.24 12.51 -7.37
N LEU A 78 8.06 11.68 -8.02
CA LEU A 78 9.51 11.86 -8.05
C LEU A 78 9.90 13.14 -8.78
N ALA A 79 9.26 13.45 -9.91
CA ALA A 79 9.45 14.72 -10.61
C ALA A 79 9.14 15.93 -9.71
N LYS A 80 8.04 15.88 -8.94
CA LYS A 80 7.68 16.92 -7.98
C LYS A 80 8.68 17.02 -6.82
N LYS A 81 9.28 15.91 -6.39
CA LYS A 81 10.33 15.93 -5.36
C LYS A 81 11.63 16.54 -5.87
N ILE A 82 12.02 16.22 -7.10
CA ILE A 82 13.19 16.80 -7.78
C ILE A 82 13.00 18.32 -7.93
N SER A 83 11.84 18.78 -8.41
CA SER A 83 11.58 20.21 -8.59
C SER A 83 11.52 21.00 -7.28
N GLN A 84 11.20 20.33 -6.16
CA GLN A 84 11.25 20.90 -4.82
C GLN A 84 12.68 20.94 -4.22
N GLY A 85 13.72 20.61 -4.99
CA GLY A 85 15.11 20.59 -4.53
C GLY A 85 15.40 19.51 -3.49
N LYS A 86 14.58 18.45 -3.43
CA LYS A 86 14.76 17.34 -2.49
C LYS A 86 15.75 16.31 -3.03
N GLN A 87 16.24 15.44 -2.15
CA GLN A 87 17.33 14.43 -2.31
C GLN A 87 17.20 13.41 -3.45
N PHE A 88 16.56 13.72 -4.58
CA PHE A 88 16.42 12.83 -5.73
C PHE A 88 16.92 13.51 -6.99
N THR A 89 17.48 12.71 -7.89
CA THR A 89 17.89 13.16 -9.23
C THR A 89 17.35 12.20 -10.28
N ARG A 90 17.12 12.72 -11.48
CA ARG A 90 16.79 11.90 -12.65
C ARG A 90 18.08 11.71 -13.45
N THR A 91 18.60 10.49 -13.47
CA THR A 91 19.87 10.16 -14.13
C THR A 91 19.67 9.72 -15.58
N ALA A 92 18.49 9.20 -15.93
CA ALA A 92 18.13 8.77 -17.28
C ALA A 92 16.60 8.79 -17.47
N PRO A 93 16.07 8.51 -18.68
CA PRO A 93 14.64 8.31 -18.88
C PRO A 93 14.09 7.28 -17.88
N ASN A 94 13.03 7.65 -17.16
CA ASN A 94 12.37 6.81 -16.16
C ASN A 94 13.30 6.20 -15.11
N THR A 95 14.47 6.80 -14.86
CA THR A 95 15.47 6.30 -13.92
C THR A 95 15.79 7.37 -12.90
N PHE A 96 15.70 6.99 -11.63
CA PHE A 96 15.80 7.91 -10.51
C PHE A 96 16.85 7.42 -9.53
N ALA A 97 17.60 8.36 -8.97
CA ALA A 97 18.62 8.11 -7.97
C ALA A 97 18.43 9.06 -6.79
N LEU A 98 19.14 8.79 -5.69
CA LEU A 98 19.34 9.78 -4.66
C LEU A 98 20.35 10.84 -5.14
N SER A 99 20.10 12.09 -4.77
CA SER A 99 21.03 13.21 -4.98
C SER A 99 22.19 13.18 -4.01
#